data_AF-A0A8T7BUV6-F1
#
_entry.id   AF-A0A8T7BUV6-F1
#
_cell.length_a   1.000
_cell.length_b   1.000
_cell.length_c   1.000
_cell.angle_alpha   90.00
_cell.angle_beta   90.00
_cell.angle_gamma   90.00
#
_symmetry.space_group_name_H-M   'P 1'
#
loop_
_entity.id
_entity.type
_entity.pdbx_description
1 polymer ?
#
loop_
_entity_poly.entity_id
_entity_poly.type
_entity_poly.pdbx_seq_one_letter_code
_entity_poly.pdbx_strand_id
1 'polypeptide(L)' 'MNKKNDHTEFRFFDNRQKYLLFVNTCSEKWVIGERISKELRHIRPTPPSIRIFDSGIGDGTVSY' A
#
# COMPACT_ATOMS: atom_id res chain seq x y z
N MET A 1 -1.11 -29.53 32.23
CA MET A 1 -0.43 -28.28 31.80
C MET A 1 -0.62 -28.15 30.29
N ASN A 2 -1.58 -27.37 29.83
CA ASN A 2 -1.92 -27.27 28.40
C ASN A 2 -0.90 -26.35 27.70
N LYS A 3 -0.04 -26.91 26.83
CA LYS A 3 0.81 -26.11 25.94
C LYS A 3 -0.10 -25.46 24.91
N LYS A 4 -0.31 -24.14 25.01
CA LYS A 4 -0.83 -23.35 23.89
C LYS A 4 0.21 -23.43 22.78
N ASN A 5 -0.15 -24.02 21.65
CA ASN A 5 0.62 -23.86 20.43
C ASN A 5 0.36 -22.44 19.95
N ASP A 6 1.16 -21.50 20.43
CA ASP A 6 1.25 -20.16 19.88
C ASP A 6 1.94 -20.26 18.52
N HIS A 7 1.21 -20.77 17.52
CA HIS A 7 1.51 -20.48 16.12
C HIS A 7 1.13 -19.01 15.90
N THR A 8 1.95 -18.10 16.43
CA THR A 8 1.90 -16.69 16.05
C THR A 8 2.29 -16.62 14.58
N GLU A 9 1.27 -16.50 13.74
CA GLU A 9 1.42 -16.36 12.30
C GLU A 9 2.38 -15.20 12.02
N PHE A 10 3.49 -15.48 11.34
CA PHE A 10 4.49 -14.47 11.03
C PHE A 10 3.85 -13.43 10.10
N ARG A 11 3.48 -12.26 10.65
CA ARG A 11 3.00 -11.15 9.83
C ARG A 11 4.18 -10.36 9.34
N PHE A 12 4.27 -10.20 8.04
CA PHE A 12 5.33 -9.44 7.37
C PHE A 12 5.58 -8.05 8.01
N PHE A 13 4.51 -7.38 8.46
CA PHE A 13 4.56 -6.04 9.06
C PHE A 13 5.02 -6.00 10.53
N ASP A 14 5.09 -7.14 11.23
CA ASP A 14 5.46 -7.17 12.66
C ASP A 14 6.98 -7.04 12.86
N ASN A 15 7.79 -7.38 11.85
CA ASN A 15 9.24 -7.22 11.89
C ASN A 15 9.68 -5.92 11.20
N ARG A 16 10.09 -4.94 12.01
CA ARG A 16 10.53 -3.62 11.51
C ARG A 16 11.69 -3.68 10.53
N GLN A 17 12.64 -4.60 10.68
CA GLN A 17 13.80 -4.68 9.77
C GLN A 17 13.40 -5.16 8.38
N LYS A 18 12.53 -6.17 8.29
CA LYS A 18 12.01 -6.67 7.00
C LYS A 18 11.14 -5.64 6.31
N TYR A 19 10.29 -4.94 7.05
CA TYR A 19 9.48 -3.84 6.52
C TYR A 19 10.36 -2.70 5.99
N LEU A 20 11.35 -2.26 6.78
CA LEU A 20 12.26 -1.18 6.36
C LEU A 20 13.10 -1.59 5.15
N LEU A 21 13.57 -2.84 5.08
CA LEU A 21 14.29 -3.33 3.91
C LEU A 21 13.40 -3.23 2.67
N PHE A 22 12.18 -3.78 2.72
CA PHE A 22 11.23 -3.72 1.62
C PHE A 22 10.91 -2.29 1.17
N VAL A 23 10.60 -1.39 2.11
CA VAL A 23 10.28 0.01 1.80
C VAL A 23 11.47 0.75 1.16
N ASN A 24 12.70 0.42 1.54
CA ASN A 24 13.89 1.08 0.99
C ASN A 24 14.41 0.46 -0.32
N THR A 25 14.16 -0.82 -0.58
CA THR A 25 14.73 -1.52 -1.75
C THR A 25 13.73 -1.77 -2.87
N CYS A 26 12.43 -1.69 -2.60
CA CYS A 26 11.39 -1.94 -3.59
C CYS A 26 10.68 -0.63 -3.98
N SER A 27 10.50 -0.43 -5.29
CA SER A 27 9.75 0.71 -5.85
C SER A 27 8.30 0.35 -6.23
N GLU A 28 7.82 -0.81 -5.79
CA GLU A 28 6.53 -1.37 -6.20
C GLU A 28 5.37 -0.41 -5.92
N LYS A 29 5.36 0.25 -4.76
CA LYS A 29 4.31 1.23 -4.41
C LYS A 29 4.23 2.37 -5.42
N TRP A 30 5.38 2.88 -5.89
CA TRP A 30 5.44 3.94 -6.89
C TRP A 30 4.93 3.47 -8.25
N VAL A 31 5.38 2.30 -8.70
CA VAL A 31 4.95 1.72 -9.99
C VAL A 31 3.45 1.48 -10.03
N ILE A 32 2.85 1.01 -8.93
CA ILE A 32 1.40 0.81 -8.83
C ILE A 32 0.66 2.15 -8.84
N GLY A 33 1.15 3.16 -8.10
CA GLY A 33 0.56 4.51 -8.11
C GLY A 33 0.54 5.14 -9.51
N GLU A 34 1.64 4.99 -10.27
CA GLU A 34 1.72 5.51 -11.64
C GLU A 34 0.71 4.82 -12.57
N ARG A 35 0.53 3.51 -12.43
CA ARG A 35 -0.49 2.76 -13.21
C ARG A 35 -1.90 3.21 -12.86
N ILE A 36 -2.22 3.36 -11.58
CA ILE A 36 -3.53 3.87 -11.13
C ILE A 36 -3.79 5.25 -11.73
N SER A 37 -2.78 6.13 -11.74
CA SER A 37 -2.90 7.48 -12.33
C SER A 37 -3.24 7.42 -13.83
N LYS A 38 -2.60 6.52 -14.59
CA LYS A 38 -2.90 6.30 -16.01
C LYS A 38 -4.34 5.82 -16.23
N GLU A 39 -4.79 4.86 -15.44
CA GLU A 39 -6.17 4.34 -15.54
C GLU A 39 -7.21 5.38 -15.13
N LEU A 40 -6.92 6.18 -14.09
CA LEU A 40 -7.83 7.21 -13.58
C LEU A 40 -8.18 8.26 -14.65
N ARG A 41 -7.26 8.57 -15.57
CA ARG A 41 -7.49 9.50 -16.70
C ARG A 41 -8.56 8.99 -17.67
N HIS A 42 -8.83 7.68 -17.71
CA HIS A 42 -9.83 7.08 -18.60
C HIS A 42 -11.21 6.97 -17.95
N ILE A 43 -11.33 7.24 -16.65
CA ILE A 43 -12.60 7.15 -15.94
C ILE A 43 -13.44 8.40 -16.22
N ARG A 44 -14.72 8.19 -16.55
CA ARG A 44 -15.74 9.25 -16.64
C ARG A 44 -16.69 9.14 -15.45
N PRO A 45 -16.38 9.76 -14.30
CA PRO A 45 -17.20 9.61 -13.11
C PRO A 45 -18.57 10.27 -13.29
N THR A 46 -19.64 9.50 -13.06
CA THR A 46 -21.01 10.02 -12.88
C THR A 46 -21.40 9.93 -11.40
N PRO A 47 -22.29 10.80 -10.89
CA PRO A 47 -22.65 10.79 -9.47
C PRO A 47 -23.28 9.47 -8.97
N PRO A 48 -23.01 9.06 -7.71
CA PRO A 48 -21.96 9.57 -6.82
C PRO A 48 -20.59 9.07 -7.28
N SER A 49 -19.64 9.99 -7.48
CA SER A 49 -18.34 9.70 -8.09
C SER A 49 -17.40 8.87 -7.19
N ILE A 50 -16.20 8.57 -7.71
CA ILE A 50 -15.19 7.75 -7.03
C ILE A 50 -14.59 8.48 -5.84
N ARG A 51 -14.53 7.79 -4.68
CA ARG A 51 -13.81 8.22 -3.47
C ARG A 51 -12.58 7.33 -3.28
N ILE A 52 -11.38 7.93 -3.27
CA ILE A 52 -10.11 7.22 -3.13
C ILE A 52 -9.45 7.65 -1.82
N PHE A 53 -8.96 6.67 -1.06
CA PHE A 53 -8.15 6.88 0.15
C PHE A 53 -6.84 6.10 0.01
N ASP A 54 -5.69 6.80 0.07
CA ASP A 54 -4.36 6.17 0.19
C ASP A 54 -3.83 6.38 1.61
N SER A 55 -3.60 5.28 2.34
CA SER A 55 -3.09 5.29 3.71
C SER A 55 -1.56 5.40 3.80
N GLY A 56 -0.85 5.57 2.67
CA GLY A 56 0.62 5.54 2.65
C GLY A 56 1.28 6.47 1.64
N ILE A 57 0.64 7.58 1.25
CA ILE A 57 1.09 8.43 0.13
C ILE A 57 2.48 9.08 0.33
N GLY A 58 3.03 9.06 1.54
CA GLY A 58 4.31 9.71 1.84
C GLY A 58 4.11 11.22 2.01
N ASP A 59 4.91 12.02 1.29
CA ASP A 59 4.88 13.50 1.30
C ASP A 59 3.72 14.10 0.50
N GLY A 60 2.95 13.29 -0.22
CA GLY A 60 1.73 13.73 -0.90
C GLY A 60 1.97 14.57 -2.16
N THR A 61 3.18 14.52 -2.73
CA THR A 61 3.50 15.26 -3.96
C THR A 61 2.69 14.74 -5.14
N VAL A 62 1.92 15.63 -5.77
CA VAL A 62 1.14 15.34 -6.99
C VAL A 62 1.91 15.91 -8.19
N SER A 63 2.30 15.05 -9.14
CA SER A 63 2.78 15.49 -10.45
C SER A 63 1.60 15.64 -11.40
N TYR A 64 1.43 16.84 -11.95
CA TYR A 64 0.34 17.25 -12.84
C TYR A 64 0.39 16.53 -14.20
#